data_AF-A0A6I2NNP2-F1
#
_entry.id   AF-A0A6I2NNP2-F1
#
_cell.length_a   1.000
_cell.length_b   1.000
_cell.length_c   1.000
_cell.angle_alpha   90.00
_cell.angle_beta   90.00
_cell.angle_gamma   90.00
#
_symmetry.space_group_name_H-M   'P 1'
#
loop_
_entity.id
_entity.type
_entity.pdbx_description
1 polymer ?
#
loop_
_entity_poly.entity_id
_entity_poly.type
_entity_poly.pdbx_seq_one_letter_code
_entity_poly.pdbx_strand_id
1 'polypeptide(L)'
;MIEEMNNIPKEDDGSLAFLNIPRDENSRSFNCDETTQSKLVNTTFWVVDFIEEVPTRFSKAKGVKGQTLVKIKPSKDSLESDAKKFFTGSSDILYVLKKIKEMNKFPRKVTLRGNGNRYYFE
;
A
#
# COMPACT_ATOMS: atom_id res chain seq x y z
N MET A 1 39.59 27.22 -2.44
CA MET A 1 39.77 26.19 -1.40
C MET A 1 38.51 25.36 -1.42
N ILE A 2 38.63 24.12 -1.90
CA ILE A 2 37.50 23.21 -2.09
C ILE A 2 37.23 22.59 -0.72
N GLU A 3 36.04 22.77 -0.18
CA GLU A 3 35.58 22.08 1.02
C GLU A 3 35.42 20.60 0.66
N GLU A 4 36.40 19.79 1.03
CA GLU A 4 36.26 18.33 1.08
C GLU A 4 35.23 18.00 2.16
N MET A 5 33.96 17.91 1.75
CA MET A 5 32.90 17.38 2.59
C MET A 5 33.28 15.94 2.95
N ASN A 6 33.64 15.76 4.23
CA ASN A 6 33.87 14.48 4.90
C ASN A 6 32.83 13.43 4.48
N ASN A 7 33.17 12.63 3.48
CA ASN A 7 32.46 11.41 3.15
C ASN A 7 32.97 10.33 4.10
N ILE A 8 32.62 10.45 5.40
CA ILE A 8 32.86 9.40 6.37
C ILE A 8 32.01 8.23 5.89
N PRO A 9 32.61 7.08 5.48
CA PRO A 9 31.84 5.90 5.18
C PRO A 9 31.06 5.56 6.43
N LYS A 10 29.72 5.61 6.38
CA LYS A 10 28.92 5.09 7.48
C LYS A 10 29.34 3.63 7.66
N GLU A 11 29.82 3.31 8.85
CA GLU A 11 30.15 1.95 9.24
C GLU A 11 28.90 1.09 9.06
N ASP A 12 29.04 -0.08 8.45
CA ASP A 12 27.93 -1.00 8.23
C ASP A 12 27.37 -1.43 9.59
N ASP A 13 26.17 -0.94 9.92
CA ASP A 13 25.52 -1.18 11.20
C ASP A 13 24.89 -2.59 11.28
N GLY A 14 25.06 -3.41 10.24
CA GLY A 14 24.54 -4.77 10.14
C GLY A 14 23.04 -4.85 9.85
N SER A 15 22.36 -3.73 9.63
CA SER A 15 20.93 -3.70 9.32
C SER A 15 20.64 -3.81 7.83
N LEU A 16 19.52 -4.46 7.45
CA LEU A 16 19.05 -4.46 6.05
C LEU A 16 18.71 -3.05 5.55
N ALA A 17 18.40 -2.11 6.45
CA ALA A 17 18.13 -0.72 6.11
C ALA A 17 19.38 -0.01 5.60
N PHE A 18 20.55 -0.31 6.17
CA PHE A 18 21.84 0.22 5.72
C PHE A 18 22.16 -0.18 4.27
N LEU A 19 21.83 -1.41 3.89
CA LEU A 19 22.07 -1.94 2.55
C LEU A 19 21.23 -1.26 1.45
N ASN A 20 20.20 -0.49 1.80
CA ASN A 20 19.34 0.24 0.86
C ASN A 20 18.88 -0.58 -0.35
N ILE A 21 18.61 -1.87 -0.15
CA ILE A 21 18.24 -2.79 -1.23
C ILE A 21 16.93 -2.31 -1.86
N PRO A 22 16.90 -2.03 -3.18
CA PRO A 22 15.68 -1.58 -3.84
C PRO A 22 14.64 -2.69 -3.80
N ARG A 23 13.37 -2.29 -3.69
CA ARG A 23 12.27 -3.24 -3.71
C ARG A 23 12.15 -3.84 -5.11
N ASP A 24 12.07 -5.17 -5.18
CA ASP A 24 11.78 -5.86 -6.43
C ASP A 24 10.42 -5.37 -6.98
N GLU A 25 10.42 -4.83 -8.20
CA GLU A 25 9.22 -4.34 -8.89
C GLU A 25 8.21 -5.46 -9.17
N ASN A 26 8.67 -6.71 -9.23
CA ASN A 26 7.81 -7.89 -9.38
C ASN A 26 7.20 -8.33 -8.05
N SER A 27 7.60 -7.73 -6.92
CA SER A 27 7.09 -8.06 -5.60
C SER A 27 5.64 -7.62 -5.46
N ARG A 28 4.71 -8.57 -5.61
CA ARG A 28 3.26 -8.37 -5.47
C ARG A 28 2.80 -8.32 -4.01
N SER A 29 3.60 -7.79 -3.10
CA SER A 29 3.28 -7.74 -1.66
C SER A 29 3.79 -6.47 -1.02
N PHE A 30 3.04 -5.89 -0.08
CA PHE A 30 3.54 -4.86 0.83
C PHE A 30 4.08 -5.49 2.11
N ASN A 31 5.25 -5.04 2.57
CA ASN A 31 5.88 -5.49 3.82
C ASN A 31 5.28 -4.77 5.04
N CYS A 32 3.97 -4.92 5.22
CA CYS A 32 3.23 -4.35 6.34
C CYS A 32 2.08 -5.27 6.75
N ASP A 33 1.49 -4.99 7.92
CA ASP A 33 0.45 -5.81 8.53
C ASP A 33 -0.83 -5.85 7.70
N GLU A 34 -1.44 -7.03 7.64
CA GLU A 34 -2.72 -7.22 6.95
C GLU A 34 -3.91 -6.84 7.86
N THR A 35 -4.87 -6.13 7.30
CA THR A 35 -6.18 -5.85 7.88
C THR A 35 -7.29 -6.22 6.90
N THR A 36 -8.54 -6.22 7.35
CA THR A 36 -9.71 -6.59 6.53
C THR A 36 -10.58 -5.38 6.23
N GLN A 37 -11.33 -5.43 5.12
CA GLN A 37 -12.28 -4.37 4.77
C GLN A 37 -13.30 -4.15 5.89
N SER A 38 -13.81 -5.23 6.52
CA SER A 38 -14.78 -5.15 7.61
C SER A 38 -14.27 -4.38 8.82
N LYS A 39 -12.97 -4.48 9.16
CA LYS A 39 -12.34 -3.71 10.25
C LYS A 39 -12.18 -2.23 9.93
N LEU A 40 -12.19 -1.88 8.64
CA LEU A 40 -11.95 -0.53 8.15
C LEU A 40 -13.25 0.23 7.81
N VAL A 41 -14.41 -0.44 7.77
CA VAL A 41 -15.69 0.21 7.45
C VAL A 41 -15.97 1.35 8.44
N ASN A 42 -16.43 2.48 7.91
CA ASN A 42 -16.71 3.72 8.63
C ASN A 42 -15.48 4.35 9.31
N THR A 43 -14.27 3.93 8.92
CA THR A 43 -13.04 4.57 9.35
C THR A 43 -12.43 5.37 8.20
N THR A 44 -11.71 6.43 8.57
CA THR A 44 -11.00 7.30 7.64
C THR A 44 -9.51 7.05 7.76
N PHE A 45 -8.83 6.91 6.63
CA PHE A 45 -7.40 6.64 6.55
C PHE A 45 -6.81 7.23 5.27
N TRP A 46 -5.49 7.17 5.14
CA TRP A 46 -4.77 7.61 3.95
C TRP A 46 -4.38 6.42 3.09
N VAL A 47 -4.87 6.38 1.86
CA VAL A 47 -4.38 5.42 0.87
C VAL A 47 -3.07 5.93 0.30
N VAL A 48 -2.07 5.06 0.28
CA VAL A 48 -0.71 5.39 -0.15
C VAL A 48 -0.41 4.79 -1.52
N ASP A 49 -0.79 3.53 -1.74
CA ASP A 49 -0.48 2.81 -2.97
C ASP A 49 -1.39 1.57 -3.12
N PHE A 50 -1.36 0.92 -4.29
CA PHE A 50 -2.06 -0.34 -4.52
C PHE A 50 -1.38 -1.21 -5.59
N ILE A 51 -1.63 -2.51 -5.52
CA ILE A 51 -1.17 -3.51 -6.48
C ILE A 51 -2.38 -4.26 -7.02
N GLU A 52 -2.46 -4.40 -8.35
CA GLU A 52 -3.53 -5.13 -9.03
C GLU A 52 -3.20 -6.62 -9.19
N GLU A 53 -4.25 -7.42 -9.34
CA GLU A 53 -4.17 -8.84 -9.71
C GLU A 53 -3.21 -9.65 -8.79
N VAL A 54 -3.22 -9.35 -7.49
CA VAL A 54 -2.47 -10.13 -6.51
C VAL A 54 -3.17 -11.49 -6.35
N PRO A 55 -2.49 -12.60 -6.68
CA PRO A 55 -3.12 -13.90 -6.70
C PRO A 55 -3.36 -14.39 -5.27
N THR A 56 -4.61 -14.71 -4.95
CA THR A 56 -5.00 -15.31 -3.67
C THR A 56 -5.20 -16.82 -3.84
N ARG A 57 -5.26 -17.57 -2.73
CA ARG A 57 -5.57 -19.01 -2.77
C ARG A 57 -6.88 -19.29 -3.53
N PHE A 58 -7.88 -18.42 -3.33
CA PHE A 58 -9.17 -18.52 -3.99
C PHE A 58 -9.11 -18.18 -5.48
N SER A 59 -8.39 -17.10 -5.85
CA SER A 59 -8.29 -16.71 -7.25
C SER A 59 -7.55 -17.76 -8.09
N LYS A 60 -6.50 -18.36 -7.52
CA LYS A 60 -5.77 -19.49 -8.11
C LYS A 60 -6.68 -20.70 -8.32
N ALA A 61 -7.48 -21.07 -7.31
CA ALA A 61 -8.36 -22.23 -7.37
C ALA A 61 -9.50 -22.08 -8.39
N LYS A 62 -10.00 -20.86 -8.61
CA LYS A 62 -11.12 -20.58 -9.53
C LYS A 62 -10.69 -20.09 -10.91
N GLY A 63 -9.39 -19.91 -11.16
CA GLY A 63 -8.88 -19.34 -12.42
C GLY A 63 -9.35 -17.91 -12.69
N VAL A 64 -9.72 -17.17 -11.63
CA VAL A 64 -10.21 -15.78 -11.75
C VAL A 64 -9.08 -14.79 -11.50
N LYS A 65 -9.27 -13.55 -11.95
CA LYS A 65 -8.34 -12.46 -11.68
C LYS A 65 -8.08 -12.31 -10.18
N GLY A 66 -6.84 -11.97 -9.84
CA GLY A 66 -6.42 -11.71 -8.46
C GLY A 66 -7.17 -10.53 -7.85
N GLN A 67 -6.99 -10.33 -6.54
CA GLN A 67 -7.58 -9.20 -5.84
C GLN A 67 -6.65 -7.97 -5.88
N THR A 68 -7.22 -6.79 -5.67
CA THR A 68 -6.45 -5.58 -5.48
C THR A 68 -5.95 -5.53 -4.05
N LEU A 69 -4.64 -5.36 -3.86
CA LEU A 69 -4.03 -5.15 -2.55
C LEU A 69 -3.81 -3.65 -2.37
N VAL A 70 -4.40 -3.06 -1.33
CA VAL A 70 -4.34 -1.62 -1.06
C VAL A 70 -3.50 -1.38 0.18
N LYS A 71 -2.57 -0.41 0.11
CA LYS A 71 -1.75 0.03 1.24
C LYS A 71 -2.29 1.33 1.81
N ILE A 72 -2.42 1.37 3.13
CA ILE A 72 -2.99 2.48 3.87
C ILE A 72 -2.12 2.89 5.06
N LYS A 73 -2.29 4.11 5.52
CA LYS A 73 -1.72 4.66 6.76
C LYS A 73 -2.82 5.35 7.59
N PRO A 74 -2.72 5.35 8.93
CA PRO A 74 -3.70 6.03 9.77
C PRO A 74 -3.66 7.55 9.59
N SER A 75 -2.48 8.14 9.42
CA SER A 75 -2.28 9.56 9.08
C SER A 75 -1.36 9.73 7.87
N LYS A 76 -1.32 10.95 7.30
CA LYS A 76 -0.50 11.25 6.11
C LYS A 76 0.99 11.03 6.38
N ASP A 77 1.44 11.45 7.55
CA ASP A 77 2.85 11.49 7.95
C ASP A 77 3.24 10.31 8.87
N SER A 78 2.36 9.29 8.98
CA SER A 78 2.67 8.09 9.76
C SER A 78 3.90 7.38 9.22
N LEU A 79 4.66 6.78 10.13
CA LEU A 79 5.81 5.95 9.78
C LEU A 79 5.37 4.77 8.91
N GLU A 80 6.34 4.22 8.17
CA GLU A 80 6.09 3.07 7.31
C GLU A 80 5.73 1.81 8.11
N SER A 81 6.21 1.71 9.35
CA SER A 81 5.85 0.66 10.32
C SER A 81 4.37 0.66 10.69
N ASP A 82 3.69 1.80 10.62
CA ASP A 82 2.26 1.92 10.94
C ASP A 82 1.37 1.63 9.73
N ALA A 83 1.96 1.40 8.56
CA ALA A 83 1.22 1.07 7.36
C ALA A 83 0.50 -0.26 7.55
N LYS A 84 -0.68 -0.37 6.94
CA LYS A 84 -1.42 -1.62 6.84
C LYS A 84 -1.78 -1.88 5.39
N LYS A 85 -2.12 -3.12 5.07
CA LYS A 85 -2.64 -3.51 3.76
C LYS A 85 -3.94 -4.28 3.88
N PHE A 86 -4.81 -4.15 2.90
CA PHE A 86 -6.01 -4.99 2.82
C PHE A 86 -6.30 -5.40 1.38
N PHE A 87 -6.88 -6.59 1.22
CA PHE A 87 -7.37 -7.05 -0.06
C PHE A 87 -8.78 -6.53 -0.35
N THR A 88 -9.04 -6.19 -1.59
CA THR A 88 -10.38 -5.87 -2.07
C THR A 88 -10.65 -6.44 -3.45
N GLY A 89 -11.88 -6.91 -3.64
CA GLY A 89 -12.46 -7.23 -4.95
C GLY A 89 -13.40 -6.16 -5.47
N SER A 90 -13.46 -4.98 -4.84
CA SER A 90 -14.38 -3.91 -5.25
C SER A 90 -13.87 -3.20 -6.51
N SER A 91 -14.68 -3.23 -7.57
CA SER A 91 -14.46 -2.44 -8.78
C SER A 91 -14.50 -0.94 -8.52
N ASP A 92 -15.35 -0.49 -7.59
CA ASP A 92 -15.52 0.94 -7.26
C ASP A 92 -14.25 1.49 -6.61
N ILE A 93 -13.67 0.73 -5.66
CA ILE A 93 -12.40 1.06 -5.04
C ILE A 93 -11.29 1.07 -6.09
N LEU A 94 -11.20 0.05 -6.94
CA LEU A 94 -10.18 -0.03 -7.99
C LEU A 94 -10.26 1.17 -8.97
N TYR A 95 -11.45 1.56 -9.37
CA TYR A 95 -11.65 2.72 -10.25
C TYR A 95 -11.10 4.00 -9.62
N VAL A 96 -11.46 4.28 -8.36
CA VAL A 96 -10.97 5.47 -7.64
C VAL A 96 -9.45 5.45 -7.49
N LEU A 97 -8.86 4.30 -7.14
CA LEU A 97 -7.42 4.13 -7.02
C LEU A 97 -6.68 4.45 -8.33
N LYS A 98 -7.20 3.96 -9.46
CA LYS A 98 -6.65 4.26 -10.79
C LYS A 98 -6.72 5.76 -11.10
N LYS A 99 -7.84 6.42 -10.82
CA LYS A 99 -7.97 7.87 -11.01
C LYS A 99 -6.99 8.68 -10.14
N ILE A 100 -6.81 8.31 -8.87
CA ILE A 100 -5.82 8.97 -8.01
C ILE A 100 -4.39 8.79 -8.56
N LYS A 101 -4.07 7.59 -9.09
CA LYS A 101 -2.78 7.29 -9.72
C LYS A 101 -2.55 8.09 -10.99
N GLU A 102 -3.53 8.11 -11.90
CA GLU A 102 -3.50 8.89 -13.15
C GLU A 102 -3.26 10.38 -12.88
N MET A 103 -3.84 10.91 -11.80
CA MET A 103 -3.66 12.32 -11.41
C MET A 103 -2.37 12.58 -10.61
N ASN A 104 -1.58 11.54 -10.29
CA ASN A 104 -0.43 11.59 -9.40
C ASN A 104 -0.75 12.26 -8.03
N LYS A 105 -1.85 11.84 -7.40
CA LYS A 105 -2.42 12.47 -6.19
C LYS A 105 -2.36 11.62 -4.92
N PHE A 106 -1.55 10.58 -4.90
CA PHE A 106 -1.24 9.85 -3.67
C PHE A 106 -0.27 10.64 -2.77
N PRO A 107 -0.35 10.47 -1.43
CA PRO A 107 -1.40 9.72 -0.71
C PRO A 107 -2.72 10.51 -0.67
N ARG A 108 -3.85 9.81 -0.46
CA ARG A 108 -5.20 10.42 -0.43
C ARG A 108 -6.01 9.95 0.78
N LYS A 109 -6.59 10.90 1.52
CA LYS A 109 -7.52 10.62 2.61
C LYS A 109 -8.86 10.15 2.04
N VAL A 110 -9.36 9.03 2.55
CA VAL A 110 -10.65 8.43 2.17
C VAL A 110 -11.35 7.85 3.39
N THR A 111 -12.66 7.68 3.32
CA THR A 111 -13.44 6.90 4.27
C THR A 111 -13.94 5.64 3.57
N LEU A 112 -13.72 4.46 4.16
CA LEU A 112 -14.27 3.22 3.61
C LEU A 112 -15.72 3.07 4.04
N ARG A 113 -16.62 2.92 3.07
CA ARG A 113 -18.04 2.63 3.32
C ARG A 113 -18.40 1.23 2.84
N GLY A 114 -19.41 0.67 3.47
CA GLY A 114 -20.04 -0.59 3.08
C GLY A 114 -21.53 -0.39 2.90
N ASN A 115 -22.09 -0.94 1.82
CA ASN A 115 -23.53 -1.04 1.60
C ASN A 115 -23.86 -2.46 1.11
N GLY A 116 -24.46 -3.26 1.98
CA GLY A 116 -24.62 -4.70 1.77
C GLY A 116 -23.27 -5.36 1.51
N ASN A 117 -23.13 -6.03 0.37
CA ASN A 117 -21.89 -6.70 -0.04
C ASN A 117 -20.91 -5.80 -0.82
N ARG A 118 -21.21 -4.51 -0.96
CA ARG A 118 -20.41 -3.55 -1.72
C ARG A 118 -19.58 -2.68 -0.79
N TYR A 119 -18.33 -2.42 -1.18
CA TYR A 119 -17.44 -1.51 -0.48
C TYR A 119 -16.94 -0.43 -1.44
N TYR A 120 -16.88 0.80 -0.99
CA TYR A 120 -16.45 1.95 -1.80
C TYR A 120 -15.73 2.99 -0.94
N PHE A 121 -14.94 3.85 -1.58
CA PHE A 121 -14.32 5.00 -0.95
C PHE A 121 -15.20 6.24 -1.08
N GLU A 122 -15.29 7.00 0.00
CA GLU A 122 -15.87 8.33 0.11
C GLU A 122 -14.78 9.35 0.42
#